data_AF-A0A2N7XU06-F1
#
_entry.id   AF-A0A2N7XU06-F1
#
_cell.length_a   1.000
_cell.length_b   1.000
_cell.length_c   1.000
_cell.angle_alpha   90.00
_cell.angle_beta   90.00
_cell.angle_gamma   90.00
#
_symmetry.space_group_name_H-M   'P 1'
#
loop_
_entity.id
_entity.type
_entity.pdbx_description
1 polymer ?
#
loop_
_entity_poly.entity_id
_entity_poly.type
_entity_poly.pdbx_seq_one_letter_code
_entity_poly.pdbx_strand_id
1 'polypeptide(L)'
;EERLPGVTQIDLVPGEWLRGIDNSGGGYGHPFDRDPDRVLYDVAEKWETIERARDIYGVDVREDKSSQLGFAIDYPATTARRAALMGHAHD
;
A
#
# COMPACT_ATOMS: atom_id res chain seq x y z
N GLU A 1 12.69 -8.33 20.41
CA GLU A 1 11.99 -7.03 20.51
C GLU A 1 11.10 -7.06 21.73
N GLU A 2 11.07 -5.99 22.52
CA GLU A 2 10.18 -5.82 23.68
C GLU A 2 9.28 -4.60 23.44
N ARG A 3 7.99 -4.71 23.77
CA ARG A 3 7.05 -3.59 23.59
C ARG A 3 7.07 -2.68 24.81
N LEU A 4 7.42 -1.42 24.59
CA LEU A 4 7.43 -0.40 25.63
C LEU A 4 6.02 0.21 25.86
N PRO A 5 5.76 0.81 27.05
CA PRO A 5 4.58 1.61 27.30
C PRO A 5 4.47 2.80 26.33
N GLY A 6 3.25 3.34 26.15
CA GLY A 6 3.01 4.43 25.18
C GLY A 6 3.76 5.73 25.48
N VAL A 7 4.22 5.92 26.72
CA VAL A 7 5.15 6.97 27.10
C VAL A 7 6.16 6.34 28.06
N THR A 8 7.45 6.45 27.76
CA THR A 8 8.53 5.96 28.62
C THR A 8 9.78 6.80 28.43
N GLN A 9 10.71 6.70 29.38
CA GLN A 9 12.07 7.20 29.26
C GLN A 9 13.02 6.00 29.35
N ILE A 10 13.94 5.88 28.39
CA ILE A 10 14.94 4.82 28.35
C ILE A 10 16.31 5.42 28.01
N ASP A 11 17.37 4.83 28.56
CA ASP A 11 18.74 5.09 28.12
C ASP A 11 19.13 4.00 27.11
N LEU A 12 19.42 4.37 25.87
CA LEU A 12 19.89 3.44 24.84
C LEU A 12 21.39 3.23 24.96
N VAL A 13 21.84 1.97 25.05
CA VAL A 13 23.28 1.64 25.07
C VAL A 13 23.76 1.12 23.71
N PRO A 14 25.08 1.11 23.44
CA PRO A 14 25.61 0.61 22.17
C PRO A 14 25.15 -0.83 21.86
N GLY A 15 24.55 -1.01 20.67
CA GLY A 15 24.01 -2.29 20.22
C GLY A 15 22.48 -2.41 20.33
N GLU A 16 21.84 -1.49 21.04
CA GLU A 16 20.37 -1.42 21.13
C GLU A 16 19.77 -0.51 20.05
N TRP A 17 18.48 -0.72 19.78
CA TRP A 17 17.71 0.07 18.84
C TRP A 17 16.26 0.25 19.32
N LEU A 18 15.67 1.39 18.95
CA LEU A 18 14.27 1.69 19.17
C LEU A 18 13.54 1.67 17.83
N ARG A 19 12.36 1.04 17.79
CA ARG A 19 11.46 1.09 16.63
C ARG A 19 10.15 1.74 17.01
N GLY A 20 9.91 2.91 16.42
CA GLY A 20 8.59 3.51 16.36
C GLY A 20 7.72 2.78 15.34
N ILE A 21 6.47 2.50 15.71
CA ILE A 21 5.43 2.09 14.78
C ILE A 21 4.33 3.14 14.89
N ASP A 22 4.31 4.05 13.93
CA ASP A 22 3.34 5.12 13.86
C ASP A 22 2.14 4.71 13.02
N ASN A 23 0.98 5.24 13.37
CA ASN A 23 -0.24 5.06 12.59
C ASN A 23 -0.26 6.04 11.41
N SER A 24 -0.88 5.63 10.30
CA SER A 24 -1.23 6.51 9.20
C SER A 24 -2.57 7.22 9.46
N GLY A 25 -2.93 8.14 8.56
CA GLY A 25 -4.29 8.71 8.52
C GLY A 25 -5.33 7.74 7.94
N GLY A 26 -6.61 8.06 8.15
CA GLY A 26 -7.72 7.33 7.52
C GLY A 26 -7.91 7.69 6.03
N GLY A 27 -8.51 6.78 5.27
CA GLY A 27 -8.88 7.00 3.86
C GLY A 27 -10.26 7.65 3.67
N TYR A 28 -10.56 8.05 2.43
CA TYR A 28 -11.86 8.61 2.03
C TYR A 28 -12.32 8.05 0.68
N GLY A 29 -13.62 7.76 0.57
CA GLY A 29 -14.24 7.25 -0.66
C GLY A 29 -14.06 5.74 -0.86
N HIS A 30 -14.67 5.20 -1.92
CA HIS A 30 -14.51 3.80 -2.28
C HIS A 30 -13.12 3.60 -2.91
N PRO A 31 -12.32 2.59 -2.52
CA PRO A 31 -10.97 2.39 -3.05
C PRO A 31 -10.90 2.25 -4.58
N PHE A 32 -11.93 1.65 -5.20
CA PHE A 32 -11.96 1.47 -6.66
C PHE A 32 -12.27 2.76 -7.43
N ASP A 33 -12.67 3.83 -6.74
CA ASP A 33 -12.85 5.16 -7.36
C ASP A 33 -11.50 5.90 -7.46
N ARG A 34 -10.45 5.42 -6.77
CA ARG A 34 -9.10 5.98 -6.91
C ARG A 34 -8.56 5.70 -8.30
N ASP A 35 -8.05 6.76 -8.93
CA ASP A 35 -7.35 6.69 -10.21
C ASP A 35 -6.19 5.68 -10.14
N PRO A 36 -6.16 4.64 -11.00
CA PRO A 36 -5.10 3.65 -11.04
C PRO A 36 -3.70 4.25 -11.19
N ASP A 37 -3.54 5.34 -11.96
CA ASP A 37 -2.22 5.96 -12.16
C ASP A 37 -1.69 6.60 -10.86
N ARG A 38 -2.59 7.06 -9.99
CA ARG A 38 -2.20 7.54 -8.64
C ARG A 38 -1.78 6.39 -7.73
N VAL A 39 -2.41 5.23 -7.85
CA VAL A 39 -2.01 4.02 -7.11
C VAL A 39 -0.65 3.53 -7.59
N LEU A 40 -0.39 3.56 -8.89
CA LEU A 40 0.93 3.24 -9.46
C LEU A 40 2.02 4.17 -8.90
N TYR A 41 1.73 5.47 -8.81
CA TYR A 41 2.64 6.43 -8.21
C TYR A 41 2.92 6.13 -6.73
N ASP A 42 1.88 5.79 -5.94
CA ASP A 42 2.04 5.40 -4.54
C ASP A 42 2.94 4.16 -4.39
N VAL A 43 2.86 3.19 -5.31
CA VAL A 43 3.75 2.02 -5.35
C VAL A 43 5.18 2.42 -5.69
N ALA A 44 5.37 3.27 -6.70
CA ALA A 44 6.69 3.75 -7.11
C ALA A 44 7.41 4.52 -5.98
N GLU A 45 6.67 5.31 -5.21
CA GLU A 45 7.16 6.07 -4.04
C GLU A 45 7.27 5.21 -2.76
N LYS A 46 6.93 3.92 -2.82
CA LYS A 46 6.95 2.97 -1.69
C LYS A 46 6.00 3.34 -0.55
N TRP A 47 4.96 4.13 -0.84
CA TRP A 47 3.88 4.40 0.11
C TRP A 47 2.85 3.26 0.14
N GLU A 48 2.79 2.48 -0.94
CA GLU A 48 1.96 1.29 -1.03
C GLU A 48 2.75 0.12 -1.62
N THR A 49 2.34 -1.11 -1.30
CA THR A 49 2.93 -2.32 -1.92
C THR A 49 2.12 -2.77 -3.13
N ILE A 50 2.73 -3.55 -4.03
CA ILE A 50 2.01 -4.13 -5.19
C ILE A 50 0.83 -4.99 -4.72
N GLU A 51 1.02 -5.77 -3.66
CA GLU A 51 0.00 -6.66 -3.11
C GLU A 51 -1.18 -5.85 -2.57
N ARG A 52 -0.92 -4.78 -1.83
CA ARG A 52 -1.98 -3.93 -1.29
C ARG A 52 -2.64 -3.06 -2.36
N ALA A 53 -1.90 -2.61 -3.38
CA ALA A 53 -2.47 -1.97 -4.56
C ALA A 53 -3.53 -2.86 -5.23
N ARG A 54 -3.21 -4.15 -5.36
CA ARG A 54 -4.08 -5.18 -5.89
C ARG A 54 -5.29 -5.43 -4.99
N ASP A 55 -5.07 -5.67 -3.69
CA ASP A 55 -6.12 -6.16 -2.80
C ASP A 55 -7.08 -5.05 -2.34
N ILE A 56 -6.57 -3.83 -2.13
CA ILE A 56 -7.38 -2.70 -1.63
C ILE A 56 -7.95 -1.87 -2.78
N TYR A 57 -7.13 -1.49 -3.76
CA TYR A 57 -7.54 -0.59 -4.83
C TYR A 57 -7.99 -1.32 -6.10
N GLY A 58 -7.81 -2.64 -6.15
CA GLY A 58 -8.11 -3.45 -7.32
C GLY A 58 -7.15 -3.20 -8.48
N VAL A 59 -5.95 -2.65 -8.25
CA VAL A 59 -5.01 -2.25 -9.30
C VAL A 59 -3.88 -3.27 -9.42
N ASP A 60 -3.77 -3.91 -10.56
CA ASP A 60 -2.68 -4.85 -10.87
C ASP A 60 -1.46 -4.08 -11.38
N VAL A 61 -0.45 -3.96 -10.52
CA VAL A 61 0.85 -3.34 -10.83
C VAL A 61 1.89 -4.43 -11.06
N ARG A 62 2.75 -4.25 -12.07
CA ARG A 62 3.90 -5.11 -12.33
C ARG A 62 5.19 -4.29 -12.40
N GLU A 63 6.31 -4.91 -12.05
CA GLU A 63 7.62 -4.32 -12.32
C GLU A 63 7.80 -4.11 -13.83
N ASP A 64 8.27 -2.92 -14.19
CA ASP A 64 8.62 -2.56 -15.56
C ASP A 64 9.78 -1.56 -15.55
N LYS A 65 11.00 -2.09 -15.63
CA LYS A 65 12.24 -1.29 -15.62
C LYS A 65 12.39 -0.40 -16.86
N SER A 66 11.57 -0.58 -17.89
CA SER A 66 11.55 0.30 -19.05
C SER A 66 10.69 1.54 -18.84
N SER A 67 9.79 1.52 -17.85
CA SER A 67 8.99 2.67 -17.46
C SER A 67 9.80 3.64 -16.59
N GLN A 68 9.41 4.92 -16.59
CA GLN A 68 10.06 5.93 -15.75
C GLN A 68 9.87 5.69 -14.24
N LEU A 69 8.78 5.02 -13.86
CA LEU A 69 8.45 4.71 -12.48
C LEU A 69 9.01 3.36 -12.02
N GLY A 70 9.61 2.57 -12.91
CA GLY A 70 10.02 1.19 -12.62
C GLY A 70 8.85 0.20 -12.49
N PHE A 71 7.62 0.66 -12.70
CA PHE A 71 6.38 -0.10 -12.58
C PHE A 71 5.38 0.33 -13.67
N ALA A 72 4.49 -0.58 -14.04
CA ALA A 72 3.39 -0.32 -14.96
C ALA A 72 2.09 -0.98 -14.50
N ILE A 73 0.95 -0.41 -14.88
CA ILE A 73 -0.37 -0.99 -14.63
C ILE A 73 -0.71 -1.99 -15.74
N ASP A 74 -1.28 -3.13 -15.35
CA ASP A 74 -2.05 -3.99 -16.24
C ASP A 74 -3.53 -3.54 -16.22
N TYR A 75 -3.88 -2.70 -17.20
CA TYR A 75 -5.22 -2.11 -17.31
C TYR A 75 -6.33 -3.15 -17.52
N PRO A 76 -6.17 -4.14 -18.42
CA PRO A 76 -7.11 -5.25 -18.53
C PRO A 76 -7.30 -6.02 -17.21
N ALA A 77 -6.22 -6.41 -16.53
CA ALA A 77 -6.30 -7.14 -15.26
C ALA A 77 -6.98 -6.31 -14.17
N THR A 78 -6.61 -5.02 -14.05
CA THR A 78 -7.22 -4.06 -13.11
C THR A 78 -8.73 -3.95 -13.33
N THR A 79 -9.17 -3.84 -14.59
CA THR A 79 -10.59 -3.75 -14.93
C THR A 79 -11.33 -5.03 -14.53
N ALA A 80 -10.79 -6.19 -14.87
CA ALA A 80 -11.37 -7.48 -14.52
C ALA A 80 -11.44 -7.68 -12.99
N ARG A 81 -10.39 -7.28 -12.27
CA ARG A 81 -10.32 -7.38 -10.80
C ARG A 81 -11.38 -6.54 -10.12
N ARG A 82 -11.50 -5.26 -10.49
CA ARG A 82 -12.52 -4.37 -9.93
C ARG A 82 -13.93 -4.90 -10.20
N ALA A 83 -14.19 -5.40 -11.40
CA ALA A 83 -15.48 -6.04 -11.72
C ALA A 83 -15.75 -7.28 -10.86
N ALA A 84 -14.77 -8.17 -10.68
CA ALA A 84 -14.91 -9.36 -9.87
C ALA A 84 -15.16 -9.04 -8.38
N LEU A 85 -14.40 -8.08 -7.82
CA LEU A 85 -14.53 -7.68 -6.42
C LEU A 85 -15.83 -6.94 -6.14
N MET A 86 -16.33 -6.12 -7.07
CA MET A 86 -17.67 -5.52 -6.96
C MET A 86 -18.77 -6.60 -6.95
N GLY A 87 -18.59 -7.70 -7.69
CA GLY A 87 -19.51 -8.83 -7.67
C GLY A 87 -19.51 -9.63 -6.36
N HIS A 88 -18.46 -9.53 -5.53
CA HIS A 88 -18.33 -10.23 -4.24
C HIS A 88 -18.72 -9.36 -3.03
N ALA A 89 -18.95 -8.05 -3.23
CA ALA A 89 -19.31 -7.12 -2.16
C ALA A 89 -20.80 -7.19 -1.74
N HIS A 90 -21.57 -8.10 -2.36
CA HIS A 90 -23.02 -8.26 -2.13
C HIS A 90 -23.41 -9.53 -1.36
N ASP A 91 -22.46 -10.33 -0.88
CA ASP A 91 -22.69 -11.50 -0.01
C ASP A 91 -22.40 -11.22 1.46
#